data_AF-A0A4Q9HP96-F1
#
_entry.id   AF-A0A4Q9HP96-F1
#
_cell.length_a   1.000
_cell.length_b   1.000
_cell.length_c   1.000
_cell.angle_alpha   90.00
_cell.angle_beta   90.00
_cell.angle_gamma   90.00
#
_symmetry.space_group_name_H-M   'P 1'
#
loop_
_entity.id
_entity.type
_entity.pdbx_description
1 polymer ?
#
loop_
_entity_poly.entity_id
_entity_poly.type
_entity_poly.pdbx_seq_one_letter_code
_entity_poly.pdbx_strand_id
1 'polypeptide(L)'
;MASIRTARVLAVAAALPLAAALFSGVAVADNGGLATDGSNAAATSQSGAGVGGSNHGNSTSTQQVANGPGASNQNNTASVNGGGPACIDQSNATVSFSSLW
;
A
#
# COMPACT_ATOMS: atom_id res chain seq x y z
N MET A 1 12.73 25.61 49.16
CA MET A 1 12.37 24.18 49.10
C MET A 1 10.96 23.91 48.58
N ALA A 2 9.92 24.65 49.01
CA ALA A 2 8.55 24.44 48.56
C ALA A 2 8.28 24.83 47.08
N SER A 3 8.83 25.95 46.60
CA SER A 3 8.59 26.45 45.22
C SER A 3 9.07 25.50 44.11
N ILE A 4 10.19 24.81 44.34
CA ILE A 4 10.74 23.82 43.40
C ILE A 4 9.84 22.58 43.32
N ARG A 5 9.21 22.17 44.43
CA ARG A 5 8.24 21.05 44.41
C ARG A 5 7.03 21.43 43.56
N THR A 6 6.47 22.62 43.74
CA THR A 6 5.31 23.07 42.98
C THR A 6 5.62 23.19 41.49
N ALA A 7 6.79 23.74 41.13
CA ALA A 7 7.22 23.84 39.73
C ALA A 7 7.39 22.47 39.07
N ARG A 8 7.96 21.48 39.79
CA ARG A 8 8.11 20.10 39.28
C ARG A 8 6.77 19.40 39.08
N VAL A 9 5.81 19.60 39.99
CA VAL A 9 4.46 19.01 39.85
C VAL A 9 3.74 19.57 38.63
N LEU A 10 3.80 20.88 38.41
CA LEU A 10 3.22 21.52 37.23
C LEU A 10 3.88 21.04 35.93
N ALA A 11 5.22 20.89 35.93
CA ALA A 11 5.94 20.37 34.78
C ALA A 11 5.53 18.92 34.43
N VAL A 12 5.36 18.06 35.44
CA VAL A 12 4.88 16.68 35.23
C VAL A 12 3.45 16.67 34.72
N ALA A 13 2.56 17.48 35.30
CA ALA A 13 1.18 17.58 34.86
C ALA A 13 1.06 18.09 33.41
N ALA A 14 1.89 19.06 33.03
CA ALA A 14 1.97 19.58 31.66
C ALA A 14 2.53 18.55 30.66
N ALA A 15 3.34 17.60 31.10
CA ALA A 15 3.91 16.55 30.24
C ALA A 15 2.96 15.36 30.02
N LEU A 16 1.90 15.20 30.84
CA LEU A 16 0.96 14.07 30.74
C LEU A 16 0.28 13.94 29.37
N PRO A 17 -0.18 15.01 28.69
CA PRO A 17 -0.80 14.89 27.36
C PRO A 17 0.17 14.38 26.29
N LEU A 18 1.43 14.82 26.33
CA LEU A 18 2.47 14.34 25.42
C LEU A 18 2.83 12.88 25.71
N ALA A 19 2.95 12.52 26.98
CA ALA A 19 3.18 11.13 27.38
C ALA A 19 2.02 10.23 26.96
N ALA A 20 0.77 10.69 27.12
CA ALA A 20 -0.40 9.96 26.64
C ALA A 20 -0.30 9.75 25.13
N ALA A 21 -0.04 10.79 24.33
CA ALA A 21 0.10 10.66 22.88
C ALA A 21 1.24 9.71 22.45
N LEU A 22 2.38 9.74 23.16
CA LEU A 22 3.55 8.91 22.82
C LEU A 22 3.38 7.44 23.22
N PHE A 23 2.66 7.17 24.31
CA PHE A 23 2.52 5.83 24.89
C PHE A 23 1.15 5.18 24.70
N SER A 24 0.14 5.90 24.18
CA SER A 24 -1.18 5.34 23.84
C SER A 24 -1.25 4.79 22.41
N GLY A 25 -0.13 4.78 21.68
CA GLY A 25 -0.09 4.26 20.32
C GLY A 25 -0.40 2.76 20.29
N VAL A 26 -1.43 2.37 19.55
CA VAL A 26 -1.61 0.99 19.08
C VAL A 26 -0.68 0.82 17.88
N ALA A 27 -0.01 -0.34 17.75
CA ALA A 27 0.71 -0.67 16.53
C ALA A 27 -0.30 -0.81 15.38
N VAL A 28 -0.58 0.30 14.68
CA VAL A 28 -1.37 0.33 13.46
C VAL A 28 -0.43 -0.08 12.33
N ALA A 29 -0.79 -1.13 11.59
CA ALA A 29 -0.15 -1.43 10.32
C ALA A 29 -0.50 -0.30 9.35
N ASP A 30 0.43 0.64 9.14
CA ASP A 30 0.27 1.69 8.15
C ASP A 30 0.55 1.12 6.75
N ASN A 31 -0.45 1.24 5.88
CA ASN A 31 -0.38 0.86 4.46
C ASN A 31 -0.59 2.09 3.57
N GLY A 32 -0.23 3.29 4.06
CA GLY A 32 -0.45 4.57 3.42
C GLY A 32 0.68 4.98 2.46
N GLY A 33 0.33 5.84 1.50
CA GLY A 33 1.29 6.55 0.68
C GLY A 33 1.45 7.98 1.22
N LEU A 34 2.67 8.35 1.64
CA LEU A 34 2.98 9.70 2.10
C LEU A 34 3.61 10.50 0.95
N ALA A 35 2.95 11.58 0.53
CA ALA A 35 3.50 12.52 -0.46
C ALA A 35 3.37 13.97 0.02
N THR A 36 4.38 14.78 -0.29
CA THR A 36 4.42 16.24 -0.11
C THR A 36 4.88 16.90 -1.41
N ASP A 37 4.80 18.23 -1.52
CA ASP A 37 5.50 19.02 -2.56
C ASP A 37 5.27 18.56 -4.01
N GLY A 38 4.02 18.30 -4.38
CA GLY A 38 3.67 17.86 -5.74
C GLY A 38 4.10 16.43 -6.08
N SER A 39 4.46 15.64 -5.07
CA SER A 39 4.86 14.25 -5.23
C SER A 39 3.66 13.31 -5.44
N ASN A 40 3.92 12.21 -6.13
CA ASN A 40 3.00 11.10 -6.29
C ASN A 40 3.32 10.03 -5.24
N ALA A 41 2.36 9.68 -4.38
CA ALA A 41 2.46 8.53 -3.49
C ALA A 41 1.44 7.47 -3.85
N ALA A 42 1.87 6.22 -3.78
CA ALA A 42 1.05 5.06 -4.07
C ALA A 42 1.36 4.02 -3.00
N ALA A 43 0.33 3.53 -2.34
CA ALA A 43 0.44 2.39 -1.47
C ALA A 43 -0.58 1.35 -1.90
N THR A 44 -0.17 0.10 -1.83
CA THR A 44 -1.00 -1.04 -2.19
C THR A 44 -0.70 -2.16 -1.24
N SER A 45 -1.75 -2.89 -0.89
CA SER A 45 -1.64 -4.01 0.03
C SER A 45 -2.45 -5.15 -0.55
N GLN A 46 -1.87 -6.34 -0.59
CA GLN A 46 -2.57 -7.55 -1.00
C GLN A 46 -2.67 -8.48 0.20
N SER A 47 -3.63 -8.21 1.08
CA SER A 47 -3.90 -9.06 2.24
C SER A 47 -4.79 -10.24 1.83
N GLY A 48 -4.46 -11.46 2.27
CA GLY A 48 -5.31 -12.63 2.01
C GLY A 48 -5.35 -13.10 0.54
N ALA A 49 -4.34 -12.77 -0.27
CA ALA A 49 -4.23 -13.29 -1.62
C ALA A 49 -3.86 -14.78 -1.66
N GLY A 50 -4.20 -15.43 -2.77
CA GLY A 50 -3.99 -16.86 -2.95
C GLY A 50 -5.16 -17.70 -2.40
N VAL A 51 -4.85 -18.88 -1.86
CA VAL A 51 -5.85 -19.80 -1.31
C VAL A 51 -5.57 -20.05 0.17
N GLY A 52 -6.59 -19.86 1.01
CA GLY A 52 -6.52 -20.09 2.46
C GLY A 52 -6.77 -21.54 2.90
N GLY A 53 -6.77 -22.49 1.96
CA GLY A 53 -7.12 -23.90 2.14
C GLY A 53 -6.63 -24.75 0.96
N SER A 54 -7.23 -25.91 0.71
CA SER A 54 -6.81 -26.77 -0.41
C SER A 54 -7.18 -26.15 -1.76
N ASN A 55 -6.21 -26.12 -2.68
CA ASN A 55 -6.42 -25.69 -4.06
C ASN A 55 -6.02 -26.82 -5.01
N HIS A 56 -6.95 -27.31 -5.83
CA HIS A 56 -6.69 -28.27 -6.91
C HIS A 56 -6.71 -27.58 -8.29
N GLY A 57 -6.60 -26.25 -8.26
CA GLY A 57 -6.85 -25.28 -9.31
C GLY A 57 -5.70 -24.31 -9.52
N ASN A 58 -5.90 -23.34 -10.40
CA ASN A 58 -5.05 -22.15 -10.42
C ASN A 58 -5.57 -21.13 -9.42
N SER A 59 -4.64 -20.51 -8.72
CA SER A 59 -4.89 -19.31 -7.94
C SER A 59 -3.95 -18.23 -8.42
N THR A 60 -4.52 -17.14 -8.91
CA THR A 60 -3.76 -16.05 -9.51
C THR A 60 -4.18 -14.76 -8.83
N SER A 61 -3.22 -14.09 -8.21
CA SER A 61 -3.46 -12.81 -7.56
C SER A 61 -2.46 -11.80 -8.13
N THR A 62 -2.99 -10.80 -8.83
CA THR A 62 -2.19 -9.73 -9.41
C THR A 62 -2.51 -8.43 -8.68
N GLN A 63 -1.46 -7.75 -8.26
CA GLN A 63 -1.52 -6.38 -7.77
C GLN A 63 -0.72 -5.49 -8.72
N GLN A 64 -1.31 -4.40 -9.16
CA GLN A 64 -0.62 -3.39 -9.96
C GLN A 64 -0.96 -2.00 -9.45
N VAL A 65 0.06 -1.12 -9.45
CA VAL A 65 -0.10 0.30 -9.12
C VAL A 65 0.66 1.12 -10.13
N ALA A 66 -0.03 2.02 -10.81
CA ALA A 66 0.55 2.97 -11.75
C ALA A 66 0.27 4.33 -11.15
N ASN A 67 1.33 5.05 -10.80
CA ASN A 67 1.22 6.35 -10.16
C ASN A 67 2.26 7.30 -10.73
N GLY A 68 1.82 8.52 -11.03
CA GLY A 68 2.62 9.52 -11.75
C GLY A 68 2.02 9.85 -13.12
N PRO A 69 2.31 11.04 -13.68
CA PRO A 69 1.95 11.37 -15.05
C PRO A 69 2.52 10.34 -16.04
N GLY A 70 1.68 9.85 -16.95
CA GLY A 70 2.08 8.83 -17.93
C GLY A 70 2.22 7.42 -17.37
N ALA A 71 1.90 7.19 -16.09
CA ALA A 71 1.92 5.86 -15.52
C ALA A 71 0.77 5.03 -16.10
N SER A 72 1.09 3.83 -16.56
CA SER A 72 0.12 2.85 -17.02
C SER A 72 0.58 1.47 -16.58
N ASN A 73 -0.39 0.58 -16.37
CA ASN A 73 -0.10 -0.82 -16.13
C ASN A 73 -0.78 -1.65 -17.18
N GLN A 74 -0.13 -2.76 -17.51
CA GLN A 74 -0.67 -3.79 -18.35
C GLN A 74 -0.43 -5.11 -17.62
N ASN A 75 -1.46 -5.95 -17.53
CA ASN A 75 -1.33 -7.29 -16.99
C ASN A 75 -2.02 -8.29 -17.91
N ASN A 76 -1.23 -9.22 -18.43
CA ASN A 76 -1.72 -10.37 -19.15
C ASN A 76 -1.46 -11.59 -18.27
N THR A 77 -2.48 -12.13 -17.62
CA THR A 77 -2.33 -13.38 -16.90
C THR A 77 -3.23 -14.44 -17.49
N ALA A 78 -2.63 -15.54 -17.89
CA ALA A 78 -3.32 -16.74 -18.32
C ALA A 78 -2.99 -17.88 -17.36
N SER A 79 -4.03 -18.55 -16.89
CA SER A 79 -3.91 -19.64 -15.92
C SER A 79 -4.69 -20.84 -16.45
N VAL A 80 -3.99 -21.91 -16.83
CA VAL A 80 -4.59 -23.15 -17.31
C VAL A 80 -4.39 -24.27 -16.29
N ASN A 81 -5.46 -24.97 -15.95
CA ASN A 81 -5.42 -26.15 -15.08
C ASN A 81 -6.25 -27.25 -15.73
N GLY A 82 -5.79 -28.50 -15.62
CA GLY A 82 -6.30 -29.64 -16.38
C GLY A 82 -5.44 -29.95 -17.62
N GLY A 83 -5.80 -31.03 -18.32
CA GLY A 83 -5.09 -31.51 -19.50
C GLY A 83 -5.88 -31.28 -20.79
N GLY A 84 -5.16 -31.03 -21.89
CA GLY A 84 -5.69 -30.71 -23.22
C GLY A 84 -4.83 -29.63 -23.88
N PRO A 85 -4.83 -29.49 -25.22
CA PRO A 85 -4.11 -28.40 -25.86
C PRO A 85 -4.69 -27.05 -25.43
N ALA A 86 -3.86 -26.19 -24.84
CA ALA A 86 -4.22 -24.81 -24.54
C ALA A 86 -3.37 -23.88 -25.41
N CYS A 87 -4.01 -23.26 -26.40
CA CYS A 87 -3.39 -22.21 -27.19
C CYS A 87 -3.68 -20.88 -26.51
N ILE A 88 -2.69 -20.28 -25.85
CA ILE A 88 -2.79 -18.96 -25.25
C ILE A 88 -2.08 -17.98 -26.19
N ASP A 89 -2.84 -17.09 -26.81
CA ASP A 89 -2.31 -15.92 -27.50
C ASP A 89 -2.55 -14.69 -26.62
N GLN A 90 -1.46 -14.11 -26.12
CA GLN A 90 -1.49 -12.87 -25.35
C GLN A 90 -0.67 -11.84 -26.12
N SER A 91 -1.36 -11.04 -26.93
CA SER A 91 -0.77 -9.94 -27.68
C SER A 91 -1.28 -8.59 -27.17
N ASN A 92 -0.43 -7.57 -27.29
CA ASN A 92 -0.75 -6.19 -26.94
C ASN A 92 -0.68 -5.33 -28.19
N ALA A 93 -1.66 -4.44 -28.36
CA ALA A 93 -1.61 -3.38 -29.35
C ALA A 93 -1.22 -2.06 -28.67
N THR A 94 -0.17 -1.41 -29.19
CA THR A 94 0.24 -0.08 -28.74
C THR A 94 -0.11 0.94 -29.82
N VAL A 95 -0.87 1.96 -29.45
CA VAL A 95 -1.18 3.11 -30.31
C VAL A 95 -0.52 4.33 -29.71
N SER A 96 0.41 4.93 -30.45
CA SER A 96 1.11 6.16 -30.04
C SER A 96 0.67 7.31 -30.92
N PHE A 97 0.28 8.42 -30.30
CA PHE A 97 0.00 9.67 -30.99
C PHE A 97 1.22 10.57 -30.88
N SER A 98 1.74 11.07 -32.02
CA SER A 98 2.69 12.17 -32.05
C SER A 98 1.93 13.49 -32.13
N SER A 99 2.41 14.54 -31.45
CA SER A 99 1.83 15.89 -31.60
C SER A 99 1.87 16.31 -33.07
N LEU A 100 0.70 16.66 -33.61
CA LEU A 100 0.55 17.06 -35.00
C LEU A 100 0.80 18.56 -35.24
N TRP A 101 1.04 19.33 -34.18
CA TRP A 101 1.49 20.72 -34.19
C TRP A 101 2.11 21.09 -32.85
#